data_AF-A0A9W2X714-F1
#
_entry.id   AF-A0A9W2X714-F1
#
_cell.length_a   1.000
_cell.length_b   1.000
_cell.length_c   1.000
_cell.angle_alpha   90.00
_cell.angle_beta   90.00
_cell.angle_gamma   90.00
#
_symmetry.space_group_name_H-M   'P 1'
#
loop_
_entity.id
_entity.type
_entity.pdbx_description
1 polymer ?
#
loop_
_entity_poly.entity_id
_entity_poly.type
_entity_poly.pdbx_seq_one_letter_code
_entity_poly.pdbx_strand_id
1 'polypeptide(L)'
;MAAPRDRVAHLLRQLQRAACQCPSHSHTYSQAPGLSPSGKTTDYAFEMAVSNIRYGAGVTKEVGMDLQNMGAKNVCLMTDKNLSQLPPIQTVMDSFVKNGINFKVYDNVRVEPTDRSFMEAIEFAKRGAFDAYVAMGGGSTIDTCKAANLYASSPDSDFLDYVNAPIGKGKPVTAPLKPLIAVPTTSGTGSETTGVAIFDYEHLKVKTGIASRAIKPTLGLIDPLHTLYLPERVIANSGFDVLCHALESYTALPYHMRSPCPANPVTRPAYQGSNPISDIWAVHALRIVAKYLKRAVRNPDDLEARSNMHLASAFAGIGFGNAGVHLCLTAFLWYSPPPQCSLSRHRCLLSATWRWQKYWENLELWMAAIREHKNLINPVSCVALHLIHI
;
A
#
# COMPACT_ATOMS: atom_id res chain seq x y z
N MET A 1 38.56 -23.66 -25.92
CA MET A 1 38.60 -25.12 -25.66
C MET A 1 37.79 -25.38 -24.40
N ALA A 2 36.66 -26.09 -24.54
CA ALA A 2 35.78 -26.41 -23.42
C ALA A 2 36.47 -27.40 -22.47
N ALA A 3 36.44 -27.13 -21.16
CA ALA A 3 36.94 -28.08 -20.17
C ALA A 3 36.12 -29.38 -20.25
N PRO A 4 36.75 -30.58 -20.19
CA PRO A 4 36.03 -31.85 -20.27
C PRO A 4 35.01 -31.93 -19.12
N ARG A 5 33.77 -32.32 -19.43
CA ARG A 5 32.66 -32.48 -18.48
C ARG A 5 33.06 -33.23 -17.20
N ASP A 6 34.00 -34.16 -17.30
CA ASP A 6 34.50 -34.94 -16.18
C ASP A 6 35.28 -34.11 -15.15
N ARG A 7 36.01 -33.07 -15.56
CA ARG A 7 36.69 -32.18 -14.62
C ARG A 7 35.71 -31.29 -13.85
N VAL A 8 34.64 -30.86 -14.50
CA VAL A 8 33.56 -30.09 -13.85
C VAL A 8 32.81 -30.97 -12.87
N ALA A 9 32.47 -32.20 -13.25
CA ALA A 9 31.81 -33.17 -12.38
C ALA A 9 32.69 -33.62 -11.20
N HIS A 10 34.02 -33.66 -11.38
CA HIS A 10 34.96 -33.95 -10.30
C HIS A 10 35.10 -32.77 -9.33
N LEU A 11 35.15 -31.54 -9.82
CA LEU A 11 35.21 -30.33 -8.99
C LEU A 11 33.94 -30.18 -8.15
N LEU A 12 32.77 -30.40 -8.75
CA LEU A 12 31.48 -30.35 -8.03
C LEU A 12 31.39 -31.40 -6.92
N ARG A 13 31.90 -32.62 -7.15
CA ARG A 13 31.95 -33.68 -6.13
C ARG A 13 32.94 -33.38 -5.00
N GLN A 14 34.04 -32.69 -5.28
CA GLN A 14 34.99 -32.26 -4.24
C GLN A 14 34.43 -31.09 -3.41
N LEU A 15 33.75 -30.13 -4.04
CA LEU A 15 33.07 -29.02 -3.34
C LEU A 15 31.94 -29.54 -2.43
N GLN A 16 31.22 -30.56 -2.88
CA GLN A 16 30.16 -31.20 -2.08
C GLN A 16 30.70 -32.00 -0.89
N ARG A 17 31.94 -32.49 -0.96
CA ARG A 17 32.63 -33.17 0.16
C ARG A 17 33.33 -32.19 1.10
N ALA A 18 33.71 -31.00 0.61
CA ALA A 18 34.30 -29.93 1.41
C ALA A 18 33.26 -29.05 2.13
N ALA A 19 31.98 -29.16 1.78
CA ALA A 19 30.89 -28.50 2.49
C ALA A 19 30.69 -29.15 3.87
N CYS A 20 30.89 -28.38 4.94
CA CYS A 20 30.74 -28.82 6.33
C CYS A 20 29.43 -29.58 6.57
N GLN A 21 29.53 -30.77 7.18
CA GLN A 21 28.39 -31.56 7.68
C GLN A 21 27.95 -31.11 9.08
N CYS A 22 27.88 -29.81 9.34
CA CYS A 22 27.29 -29.29 10.56
C CYS A 22 25.76 -29.22 10.41
N PRO A 23 24.97 -29.62 11.44
CA PRO A 23 23.50 -29.67 11.37
C PRO A 23 22.82 -28.34 11.01
N SER A 24 23.53 -27.23 11.10
CA SER A 24 23.05 -25.88 10.78
C SER A 24 22.96 -25.59 9.28
N HIS A 25 23.51 -26.42 8.39
CA HIS A 25 23.63 -26.12 6.95
C HIS A 25 23.13 -27.22 5.99
N SER A 26 22.65 -28.37 6.49
CA SER A 26 22.09 -29.45 5.66
C SER A 26 20.56 -29.45 5.67
N HIS A 27 19.93 -28.51 4.98
CA HIS A 27 18.52 -28.64 4.61
C HIS A 27 18.41 -29.10 3.17
N THR A 28 18.60 -30.40 2.96
CA THR A 28 17.99 -31.09 1.83
C THR A 28 16.48 -31.08 2.09
N TYR A 29 15.79 -30.17 1.41
CA TYR A 29 14.35 -29.94 1.50
C TYR A 29 13.58 -31.16 1.00
N SER A 30 13.24 -32.05 1.93
CA SER A 30 12.08 -32.94 1.83
C SER A 30 11.27 -32.77 3.11
N GLN A 31 10.68 -31.57 3.29
CA GLN A 31 9.59 -31.42 4.24
C GLN A 31 8.29 -31.71 3.50
N ALA A 32 7.53 -32.67 4.01
CA ALA A 32 6.11 -32.79 3.69
C ALA A 32 5.44 -31.42 3.88
N PRO A 33 4.52 -31.00 2.99
CA PRO A 33 3.84 -29.72 3.16
C PRO A 33 3.08 -29.72 4.49
N GLY A 34 3.35 -28.74 5.35
CA GLY A 34 2.41 -28.37 6.42
C GLY A 34 2.90 -28.35 7.87
N LEU A 35 4.20 -28.46 8.19
CA LEU A 35 4.66 -28.34 9.59
C LEU A 35 5.78 -27.30 9.73
N SER A 36 5.45 -26.15 10.33
CA SER A 36 6.48 -25.20 10.78
C SER A 36 7.27 -25.78 11.97
N PRO A 37 8.49 -25.29 12.24
CA PRO A 37 9.31 -25.73 13.39
C PRO A 37 8.60 -25.60 14.76
N SER A 38 7.51 -24.82 14.84
CA SER A 38 6.70 -24.65 16.04
C SER A 38 5.50 -25.59 16.13
N GLY A 39 5.37 -26.60 15.26
CA GLY A 39 4.22 -27.51 15.22
C GLY A 39 2.92 -26.88 14.69
N LYS A 40 2.99 -25.65 14.17
CA LYS A 40 1.83 -24.93 13.61
C LYS A 40 1.78 -25.14 12.09
N THR A 41 0.61 -25.41 11.54
CA THR A 41 0.44 -25.53 10.09
C THR A 41 0.65 -24.18 9.42
N THR A 42 1.29 -24.18 8.26
CA THR A 42 1.37 -23.00 7.40
C THR A 42 0.09 -22.86 6.58
N ASP A 43 -0.24 -21.65 6.16
CA ASP A 43 -1.38 -21.43 5.27
C ASP A 43 -1.15 -22.18 3.95
N TYR A 44 -2.22 -22.64 3.31
CA TYR A 44 -2.16 -23.35 2.02
C TYR A 44 -2.89 -22.57 0.92
N ALA A 45 -3.57 -21.47 1.28
CA ALA A 45 -4.38 -20.69 0.38
C ALA A 45 -4.22 -19.18 0.62
N PHE A 46 -4.56 -18.39 -0.39
CA PHE A 46 -4.65 -16.93 -0.32
C PHE A 46 -5.92 -16.46 -1.03
N GLU A 47 -6.40 -15.29 -0.65
CA GLU A 47 -7.62 -14.68 -1.19
C GLU A 47 -7.34 -13.27 -1.68
N MET A 48 -7.64 -13.01 -2.95
CA MET A 48 -7.51 -11.68 -3.53
C MET A 48 -8.79 -10.89 -3.30
N ALA A 49 -8.67 -9.72 -2.68
CA ALA A 49 -9.78 -8.82 -2.47
C ALA A 49 -9.37 -7.40 -2.88
N VAL A 50 -10.00 -6.90 -3.95
CA VAL A 50 -9.73 -5.62 -4.59
C VAL A 50 -11.01 -4.82 -4.76
N SER A 51 -10.90 -3.49 -4.69
CA SER A 51 -11.99 -2.60 -5.06
C SER A 51 -12.30 -2.68 -6.56
N ASN A 52 -13.53 -2.34 -6.95
CA ASN A 52 -13.79 -2.03 -8.35
C ASN A 52 -12.98 -0.80 -8.74
N ILE A 53 -12.41 -0.81 -9.94
CA ILE A 53 -11.59 0.29 -10.45
C ILE A 53 -12.14 0.74 -11.80
N ARG A 54 -12.30 2.06 -11.95
CA ARG A 54 -12.57 2.69 -13.24
C ARG A 54 -11.40 3.63 -13.54
N TYR A 55 -10.84 3.51 -14.74
CA TYR A 55 -9.72 4.31 -15.19
C TYR A 55 -10.09 5.06 -16.46
N GLY A 56 -9.70 6.33 -16.56
CA GLY A 56 -9.84 7.12 -17.77
C GLY A 56 -9.66 8.61 -17.50
N ALA A 57 -9.10 9.33 -18.47
CA ALA A 57 -8.98 10.78 -18.38
C ALA A 57 -10.38 11.42 -18.28
N GLY A 58 -10.63 12.16 -17.20
CA GLY A 58 -11.91 12.82 -16.94
C GLY A 58 -13.00 11.92 -16.36
N VAL A 59 -12.70 10.67 -15.99
CA VAL A 59 -13.66 9.72 -15.40
C VAL A 59 -14.30 10.25 -14.12
N THR A 60 -13.64 11.17 -13.41
CA THR A 60 -14.17 11.82 -12.20
C THR A 60 -15.51 12.53 -12.44
N LYS A 61 -15.78 12.97 -13.67
CA LYS A 61 -17.04 13.63 -14.05
C LYS A 61 -18.27 12.72 -13.92
N GLU A 62 -18.06 11.41 -13.74
CA GLU A 62 -19.13 10.43 -13.58
C GLU A 62 -19.59 10.25 -12.13
N VAL A 63 -18.83 10.76 -11.15
CA VAL A 63 -19.06 10.48 -9.72
C VAL A 63 -20.47 10.86 -9.24
N GLY A 64 -21.05 11.94 -9.76
CA GLY A 64 -22.41 12.35 -9.44
C GLY A 64 -23.46 11.37 -9.98
N MET A 65 -23.26 10.83 -11.18
CA MET A 65 -24.15 9.80 -11.74
C MET A 65 -24.00 8.47 -10.98
N ASP A 66 -22.77 8.11 -10.58
CA ASP A 66 -22.54 6.93 -9.73
C ASP A 66 -23.32 7.04 -8.42
N LEU A 67 -23.29 8.20 -7.76
CA LEU A 67 -24.04 8.45 -6.52
C LEU A 67 -25.56 8.41 -6.72
N GLN A 68 -26.07 8.95 -7.84
CA GLN A 68 -27.49 8.82 -8.20
C GLN A 68 -27.88 7.35 -8.37
N ASN A 69 -27.07 6.56 -9.10
CA ASN A 69 -27.31 5.14 -9.33
C ASN A 69 -27.26 4.33 -8.02
N MET A 70 -26.45 4.75 -7.05
CA MET A 70 -26.40 4.18 -5.70
C MET A 70 -27.57 4.63 -4.80
N GLY A 71 -28.41 5.56 -5.26
CA GLY A 71 -29.52 6.12 -4.49
C GLY A 71 -29.07 6.97 -3.30
N ALA A 72 -27.86 7.55 -3.35
CA ALA A 72 -27.32 8.37 -2.27
C ALA A 72 -28.08 9.69 -2.12
N LYS A 73 -28.40 10.07 -0.88
CA LYS A 73 -29.18 11.29 -0.57
C LYS A 73 -28.42 12.28 0.31
N ASN A 74 -27.42 11.82 1.06
CA ASN A 74 -26.64 12.65 1.95
C ASN A 74 -25.18 12.22 1.93
N VAL A 75 -24.41 12.87 1.06
CA VAL A 75 -23.04 12.47 0.74
C VAL A 75 -22.02 13.25 1.58
N CYS A 76 -21.01 12.55 2.08
CA CYS A 76 -19.83 13.18 2.66
C CYS A 76 -18.71 13.25 1.62
N LEU A 77 -18.27 14.47 1.27
CA LEU A 77 -17.05 14.68 0.51
C LEU A 77 -15.89 14.98 1.48
N MET A 78 -14.90 14.11 1.53
CA MET A 78 -13.68 14.32 2.33
C MET A 78 -12.50 14.73 1.44
N THR A 79 -11.82 15.81 1.82
CA THR A 79 -10.62 16.32 1.16
C THR A 79 -9.71 17.06 2.15
N ASP A 80 -8.55 17.53 1.69
CA ASP A 80 -7.69 18.42 2.47
C ASP A 80 -7.74 19.86 1.94
N LYS A 81 -7.39 20.82 2.80
CA LYS A 81 -7.47 22.26 2.50
C LYS A 81 -6.61 22.71 1.32
N ASN A 82 -5.55 21.98 1.00
CA ASN A 82 -4.69 22.35 -0.14
C ASN A 82 -5.36 21.97 -1.46
N LEU A 83 -6.14 20.89 -1.47
CA LEU A 83 -6.88 20.44 -2.65
C LEU A 83 -8.21 21.17 -2.84
N SER A 84 -8.83 21.68 -1.77
CA SER A 84 -10.18 22.28 -1.82
C SER A 84 -10.31 23.45 -2.80
N GLN A 85 -9.20 24.10 -3.15
CA GLN A 85 -9.14 25.22 -4.10
C GLN A 85 -8.65 24.82 -5.50
N LEU A 86 -8.38 23.53 -5.75
CA LEU A 86 -7.81 23.08 -7.02
C LEU A 86 -8.89 22.53 -7.99
N PRO A 87 -8.62 22.57 -9.31
CA PRO A 87 -9.55 22.06 -10.33
C PRO A 87 -10.05 20.61 -10.13
N PRO A 88 -9.25 19.68 -9.58
CA PRO A 88 -9.73 18.34 -9.26
C PRO A 88 -11.00 18.34 -8.37
N ILE A 89 -11.02 19.11 -7.28
CA ILE A 89 -12.18 19.19 -6.38
C ILE A 89 -13.37 19.84 -7.08
N GLN A 90 -13.13 20.87 -7.88
CA GLN A 90 -14.19 21.50 -8.67
C GLN A 90 -14.88 20.50 -9.60
N THR A 91 -14.14 19.57 -10.20
CA THR A 91 -14.71 18.52 -11.08
C THR A 91 -15.72 17.64 -10.35
N VAL A 92 -15.46 17.28 -9.09
CA VAL A 92 -16.39 16.51 -8.25
C VAL A 92 -17.59 17.37 -7.86
N MET A 93 -17.36 18.59 -7.42
CA MET A 93 -18.41 19.54 -7.03
C MET A 93 -19.37 19.83 -8.18
N ASP A 94 -18.85 20.10 -9.37
CA ASP A 94 -19.63 20.31 -10.60
C ASP A 94 -20.44 19.06 -10.94
N SER A 95 -19.83 17.88 -10.80
CA SER A 95 -20.55 16.62 -11.00
C SER A 95 -21.66 16.43 -9.98
N PHE A 96 -21.50 16.85 -8.72
CA PHE A 96 -22.56 16.77 -7.72
C PHE A 96 -23.71 17.72 -8.04
N VAL A 97 -23.40 18.99 -8.33
CA VAL A 97 -24.39 20.02 -8.67
C VAL A 97 -25.19 19.61 -9.91
N LYS A 98 -24.50 19.19 -10.98
CA LYS A 98 -25.13 18.74 -12.23
C LYS A 98 -26.11 17.59 -12.02
N ASN A 99 -25.83 16.71 -11.06
CA ASN A 99 -26.64 15.53 -10.77
C ASN A 99 -27.53 15.71 -9.53
N GLY A 100 -27.68 16.93 -9.01
CA GLY A 100 -28.56 17.21 -7.86
C GLY A 100 -28.19 16.44 -6.58
N ILE A 101 -26.91 16.11 -6.39
CA ILE A 101 -26.44 15.40 -5.20
C ILE A 101 -26.40 16.38 -4.02
N ASN A 102 -27.04 16.02 -2.92
CA ASN A 102 -26.91 16.74 -1.66
C ASN A 102 -25.69 16.22 -0.88
N PHE A 103 -24.78 17.12 -0.51
CA PHE A 103 -23.51 16.76 0.11
C PHE A 103 -23.06 17.78 1.17
N LYS A 104 -22.18 17.33 2.05
CA LYS A 104 -21.39 18.18 2.95
C LYS A 104 -19.91 17.88 2.78
N VAL A 105 -19.08 18.91 2.90
CA VAL A 105 -17.63 18.81 2.75
C VAL A 105 -16.96 18.75 4.12
N TYR A 106 -16.03 17.82 4.29
CA TYR A 106 -15.03 17.81 5.33
C TYR A 106 -13.67 18.05 4.68
N ASP A 107 -13.15 19.27 4.78
CA ASP A 107 -11.88 19.69 4.17
C ASP A 107 -10.71 19.73 5.17
N ASN A 108 -10.95 19.33 6.42
CA ASN A 108 -9.97 19.39 7.50
C ASN A 108 -9.16 18.09 7.64
N VAL A 109 -9.01 17.33 6.55
CA VAL A 109 -8.09 16.18 6.54
C VAL A 109 -6.65 16.65 6.73
N ARG A 110 -5.94 15.97 7.60
CA ARG A 110 -4.52 16.19 7.87
C ARG A 110 -3.67 15.26 7.00
N VAL A 111 -2.60 15.80 6.40
CA VAL A 111 -1.53 14.99 5.79
C VAL A 111 -0.76 14.28 6.91
N GLU A 112 -0.54 12.97 6.77
CA GLU A 112 -0.16 12.11 7.90
C GLU A 112 -1.18 12.22 9.05
N PRO A 113 -2.35 11.56 8.89
CA PRO A 113 -3.42 11.62 9.87
C PRO A 113 -2.93 11.12 11.23
N THR A 114 -3.35 11.77 12.30
CA THR A 114 -3.17 11.31 13.67
C THR A 114 -4.45 10.67 14.22
N ASP A 115 -4.35 9.96 15.33
CA ASP A 115 -5.52 9.44 16.06
C ASP A 115 -6.54 10.54 16.37
N ARG A 116 -6.08 11.72 16.80
CA ARG A 116 -6.94 12.88 17.01
C ARG A 116 -7.66 13.31 15.73
N SER A 117 -6.94 13.45 14.62
CA SER A 117 -7.54 13.88 13.34
C SER A 117 -8.55 12.85 12.80
N PHE A 118 -8.31 11.56 13.04
CA PHE A 118 -9.27 10.50 12.74
C PHE A 118 -10.53 10.65 13.59
N MET A 119 -10.39 10.82 14.91
CA MET A 119 -11.52 11.02 15.81
C MET A 119 -12.37 12.24 15.42
N GLU A 120 -11.73 13.36 15.03
CA GLU A 120 -12.45 14.56 14.56
C GLU A 120 -13.27 14.28 13.28
N ALA A 121 -12.71 13.56 12.31
CA ALA A 121 -13.41 13.17 11.09
C ALA A 121 -14.54 12.14 11.35
N ILE A 122 -14.32 11.21 12.28
CA ILE A 122 -15.33 10.24 12.74
C ILE A 122 -16.52 10.96 13.36
N GLU A 123 -16.28 11.92 14.24
CA GLU A 123 -17.36 12.69 14.88
C GLU A 123 -18.12 13.57 13.90
N PHE A 124 -17.46 14.07 12.85
CA PHE A 124 -18.15 14.72 11.73
C PHE A 124 -19.06 13.74 10.99
N ALA A 125 -18.56 12.54 10.66
CA ALA A 125 -19.33 11.53 9.93
C ALA A 125 -20.53 11.00 10.73
N LYS A 126 -20.35 10.73 12.03
CA LYS A 126 -21.42 10.31 12.96
C LYS A 126 -22.55 11.35 13.02
N ARG A 127 -22.21 12.62 13.24
CA ARG A 127 -23.19 13.72 13.31
C ARG A 127 -23.87 14.00 11.96
N GLY A 128 -23.14 13.79 10.86
CA GLY A 128 -23.64 14.03 9.52
C GLY A 128 -24.65 13.01 9.03
N ALA A 129 -24.68 11.81 9.61
CA ALA A 129 -25.55 10.70 9.23
C ALA A 129 -25.54 10.45 7.70
N PHE A 130 -24.34 10.37 7.14
CA PHE A 130 -24.14 10.22 5.69
C PHE A 130 -24.48 8.80 5.22
N ASP A 131 -25.05 8.71 4.01
CA ASP A 131 -25.42 7.43 3.39
C ASP A 131 -24.45 7.00 2.27
N ALA A 132 -23.56 7.89 1.83
CA ALA A 132 -22.43 7.58 0.97
C ALA A 132 -21.25 8.53 1.21
N TYR A 133 -20.06 8.08 0.83
CA TYR A 133 -18.80 8.82 1.03
C TYR A 133 -18.05 8.96 -0.29
N VAL A 134 -17.44 10.12 -0.49
CA VAL A 134 -16.46 10.38 -1.55
C VAL A 134 -15.19 10.91 -0.91
N ALA A 135 -14.07 10.22 -1.13
CA ALA A 135 -12.76 10.66 -0.68
C ALA A 135 -11.95 11.15 -1.88
N MET A 136 -11.62 12.44 -1.92
CA MET A 136 -10.82 13.01 -2.99
C MET A 136 -9.51 13.58 -2.44
N GLY A 137 -8.42 12.88 -2.70
CA GLY A 137 -7.11 13.28 -2.18
C GLY A 137 -6.05 12.19 -2.29
N GLY A 138 -4.96 12.36 -1.55
CA GLY A 138 -3.96 11.31 -1.38
C GLY A 138 -4.41 10.23 -0.38
N GLY A 139 -3.49 9.33 -0.03
CA GLY A 139 -3.76 8.26 0.93
C GLY A 139 -4.29 8.75 2.28
N SER A 140 -3.81 9.91 2.78
CA SER A 140 -4.30 10.49 4.04
C SER A 140 -5.81 10.77 4.01
N THR A 141 -6.32 11.31 2.91
CA THR A 141 -7.76 11.59 2.72
C THR A 141 -8.57 10.31 2.64
N ILE A 142 -8.11 9.35 1.83
CA ILE A 142 -8.81 8.08 1.64
C ILE A 142 -8.85 7.30 2.95
N ASP A 143 -7.74 7.22 3.67
CA ASP A 143 -7.62 6.53 4.96
C ASP A 143 -8.50 7.17 6.04
N THR A 144 -8.52 8.51 6.12
CA THR A 144 -9.41 9.26 7.01
C THR A 144 -10.87 8.95 6.71
N CYS A 145 -11.25 8.93 5.43
CA CYS A 145 -12.61 8.64 5.02
C CYS A 145 -13.03 7.19 5.28
N LYS A 146 -12.12 6.23 5.12
CA LYS A 146 -12.32 4.82 5.50
C LYS A 146 -12.62 4.70 6.99
N ALA A 147 -11.82 5.34 7.83
CA ALA A 147 -12.03 5.35 9.28
C ALA A 147 -13.37 6.02 9.62
N ALA A 148 -13.65 7.20 9.07
CA ALA A 148 -14.89 7.91 9.32
C ALA A 148 -16.14 7.08 8.96
N ASN A 149 -16.15 6.44 7.78
CA ASN A 149 -17.23 5.54 7.36
C ASN A 149 -17.37 4.32 8.29
N LEU A 150 -16.25 3.69 8.68
CA LEU A 150 -16.26 2.54 9.58
C LEU A 150 -16.90 2.87 10.93
N TYR A 151 -16.43 3.91 11.62
CA TYR A 151 -16.92 4.24 12.96
C TYR A 151 -18.29 4.95 12.93
N ALA A 152 -18.67 5.59 11.83
CA ALA A 152 -20.05 6.05 11.64
C ALA A 152 -21.02 4.87 11.43
N SER A 153 -20.57 3.77 10.83
CA SER A 153 -21.37 2.54 10.67
C SER A 153 -21.41 1.66 11.92
N SER A 154 -20.51 1.90 12.88
CA SER A 154 -20.41 1.19 14.16
C SER A 154 -20.33 2.18 15.33
N PRO A 155 -21.41 2.91 15.65
CA PRO A 155 -21.37 4.05 16.56
C PRO A 155 -20.94 3.69 17.99
N ASP A 156 -21.22 2.46 18.44
CA ASP A 156 -20.93 1.95 19.78
C ASP A 156 -19.50 1.42 19.96
N SER A 157 -18.66 1.45 18.91
CA SER A 157 -17.28 0.95 18.98
C SER A 157 -16.31 1.99 19.52
N ASP A 158 -15.39 1.54 20.39
CA ASP A 158 -14.27 2.37 20.84
C ASP A 158 -13.29 2.63 19.68
N PHE A 159 -12.58 3.76 19.68
CA PHE A 159 -11.58 4.05 18.65
C PHE A 159 -10.55 2.92 18.48
N LEU A 160 -10.06 2.32 19.56
CA LEU A 160 -9.06 1.25 19.49
C LEU A 160 -9.63 -0.14 19.15
N ASP A 161 -10.94 -0.29 18.96
CA ASP A 161 -11.56 -1.59 18.69
C ASP A 161 -11.06 -2.24 17.39
N TYR A 162 -11.05 -1.47 16.30
CA TYR A 162 -10.64 -1.95 14.98
C TYR A 162 -9.16 -1.72 14.66
N VAL A 163 -8.46 -0.95 15.50
CA VAL A 163 -7.03 -0.71 15.34
C VAL A 163 -6.28 -2.03 15.55
N ASN A 164 -5.28 -2.27 14.70
CA ASN A 164 -4.52 -3.52 14.67
C ASN A 164 -3.86 -3.80 16.03
N ALA A 165 -3.88 -5.07 16.44
CA ALA A 165 -3.08 -5.55 17.56
C ALA A 165 -1.58 -5.40 17.24
N PRO A 166 -0.71 -5.15 18.23
CA PRO A 166 -0.98 -5.13 19.68
C PRO A 166 -1.46 -3.79 20.24
N ILE A 167 -1.55 -2.72 19.43
CA ILE A 167 -1.91 -1.38 19.91
C ILE A 167 -3.42 -1.28 20.18
N GLY A 168 -4.23 -1.74 19.23
CA GLY A 168 -5.68 -1.86 19.39
C GLY A 168 -6.13 -3.30 19.63
N LYS A 169 -7.44 -3.52 19.58
CA LYS A 169 -8.05 -4.83 19.83
C LYS A 169 -8.16 -5.69 18.58
N GLY A 170 -7.95 -5.13 17.38
CA GLY A 170 -7.99 -5.83 16.10
C GLY A 170 -9.32 -6.57 15.85
N LYS A 171 -10.44 -6.03 16.35
CA LYS A 171 -11.75 -6.68 16.23
C LYS A 171 -12.14 -6.80 14.75
N PRO A 172 -12.79 -7.90 14.34
CA PRO A 172 -13.31 -8.02 12.99
C PRO A 172 -14.40 -6.96 12.74
N VAL A 173 -14.43 -6.42 11.51
CA VAL A 173 -15.49 -5.52 11.07
C VAL A 173 -16.67 -6.36 10.58
N THR A 174 -17.77 -6.33 11.32
CA THR A 174 -18.99 -7.10 11.00
C THR A 174 -20.15 -6.23 10.51
N ALA A 175 -20.11 -4.92 10.81
CA ALA A 175 -21.13 -3.98 10.35
C ALA A 175 -21.03 -3.75 8.83
N PRO A 176 -22.16 -3.62 8.12
CA PRO A 176 -22.15 -3.18 6.72
C PRO A 176 -21.78 -1.70 6.64
N LEU A 177 -20.73 -1.38 5.88
CA LEU A 177 -20.30 -0.01 5.65
C LEU A 177 -21.12 0.66 4.53
N LYS A 178 -21.15 2.00 4.54
CA LYS A 178 -21.76 2.77 3.45
C LYS A 178 -20.85 2.76 2.21
N PRO A 179 -21.39 2.95 1.00
CA PRO A 179 -20.58 3.05 -0.21
C PRO A 179 -19.51 4.15 -0.09
N LEU A 180 -18.30 3.84 -0.54
CA LEU A 180 -17.17 4.77 -0.59
C LEU A 180 -16.59 4.81 -2.00
N ILE A 181 -16.64 5.98 -2.64
CA ILE A 181 -15.94 6.25 -3.89
C ILE A 181 -14.63 6.97 -3.56
N ALA A 182 -13.49 6.38 -3.93
CA ALA A 182 -12.16 6.96 -3.74
C ALA A 182 -11.64 7.54 -5.06
N VAL A 183 -11.23 8.80 -5.04
CA VAL A 183 -10.67 9.54 -6.18
C VAL A 183 -9.24 9.95 -5.81
N PRO A 184 -8.24 9.10 -6.08
CA PRO A 184 -6.86 9.40 -5.74
C PRO A 184 -6.34 10.59 -6.57
N THR A 185 -5.70 11.55 -5.90
CA THR A 185 -5.02 12.68 -6.57
C THR A 185 -3.51 12.53 -6.59
N THR A 186 -2.96 11.56 -5.83
CA THR A 186 -1.54 11.23 -5.77
C THR A 186 -1.25 9.84 -6.35
N SER A 187 -0.10 9.68 -7.01
CA SER A 187 0.36 8.39 -7.54
C SER A 187 1.35 7.73 -6.58
N GLY A 188 0.87 7.09 -5.50
CA GLY A 188 1.73 6.47 -4.49
C GLY A 188 1.09 5.37 -3.67
N THR A 189 0.11 5.72 -2.84
CA THR A 189 -0.36 4.83 -1.76
C THR A 189 -1.20 3.65 -2.23
N GLY A 190 -1.84 3.76 -3.41
CA GLY A 190 -2.85 2.79 -3.87
C GLY A 190 -4.03 2.62 -2.91
N SER A 191 -4.28 3.60 -2.01
CA SER A 191 -5.29 3.46 -0.95
C SER A 191 -6.70 3.23 -1.50
N GLU A 192 -6.99 3.71 -2.71
CA GLU A 192 -8.23 3.47 -3.45
C GLU A 192 -8.50 1.98 -3.73
N THR A 193 -7.48 1.11 -3.65
CA THR A 193 -7.60 -0.33 -3.92
C THR A 193 -7.48 -1.20 -2.65
N THR A 194 -7.13 -0.63 -1.50
CA THR A 194 -6.75 -1.38 -0.30
C THR A 194 -7.78 -1.29 0.82
N GLY A 195 -7.78 -2.31 1.68
CA GLY A 195 -8.60 -2.38 2.89
C GLY A 195 -7.83 -1.89 4.12
N VAL A 196 -6.97 -0.88 3.97
CA VAL A 196 -6.11 -0.39 5.05
C VAL A 196 -6.29 1.11 5.22
N ALA A 197 -6.29 1.56 6.47
CA ALA A 197 -6.26 2.96 6.87
C ALA A 197 -5.19 3.17 7.92
N ILE A 198 -4.21 4.04 7.66
CA ILE A 198 -3.03 4.26 8.50
C ILE A 198 -3.09 5.65 9.16
N PHE A 199 -2.66 5.72 10.43
CA PHE A 199 -2.51 6.97 11.18
C PHE A 199 -1.32 6.90 12.15
N ASP A 200 -0.81 8.06 12.53
CA ASP A 200 0.17 8.23 13.59
C ASP A 200 -0.54 8.21 14.95
N TYR A 201 -0.20 7.24 15.80
CA TYR A 201 -0.73 7.17 17.15
C TYR A 201 0.16 7.99 18.09
N GLU A 202 -0.24 9.24 18.36
CA GLU A 202 0.63 10.25 18.97
C GLU A 202 1.10 9.85 20.36
N HIS A 203 0.25 9.16 21.13
CA HIS A 203 0.57 8.68 22.49
C HIS A 203 1.81 7.79 22.53
N LEU A 204 1.96 6.88 21.56
CA LEU A 204 3.10 5.96 21.49
C LEU A 204 4.16 6.38 20.48
N LYS A 205 3.93 7.44 19.69
CA LYS A 205 4.82 7.91 18.62
C LYS A 205 5.13 6.81 17.58
N VAL A 206 4.16 5.94 17.35
CA VAL A 206 4.25 4.87 16.36
C VAL A 206 3.15 5.04 15.34
N LYS A 207 3.38 4.54 14.13
CA LYS A 207 2.36 4.48 13.12
C LYS A 207 1.63 3.14 13.21
N THR A 208 0.31 3.19 13.19
CA THR A 208 -0.56 2.01 13.20
C THR A 208 -1.75 2.23 12.29
N GLY A 209 -2.71 1.32 12.31
CA GLY A 209 -3.89 1.47 11.47
C GLY A 209 -4.92 0.39 11.66
N ILE A 210 -5.86 0.38 10.75
CA ILE A 210 -6.96 -0.58 10.66
C ILE A 210 -6.74 -1.36 9.37
N ALA A 211 -6.75 -2.69 9.44
CA ALA A 211 -6.67 -3.55 8.27
C ALA A 211 -7.90 -4.47 8.22
N SER A 212 -8.81 -4.19 7.28
CA SER A 212 -10.02 -4.98 7.06
C SER A 212 -10.43 -4.96 5.60
N ARG A 213 -10.84 -6.12 5.05
CA ARG A 213 -11.39 -6.16 3.69
C ARG A 213 -12.67 -5.31 3.56
N ALA A 214 -13.40 -5.11 4.66
CA ALA A 214 -14.66 -4.38 4.68
C ALA A 214 -14.51 -2.86 4.46
N ILE A 215 -13.33 -2.28 4.73
CA ILE A 215 -13.09 -0.83 4.57
C ILE A 215 -12.55 -0.48 3.18
N LYS A 216 -12.51 -1.43 2.25
CA LYS A 216 -12.15 -1.13 0.85
C LYS A 216 -13.16 -0.16 0.25
N PRO A 217 -12.72 0.81 -0.56
CA PRO A 217 -13.63 1.59 -1.37
C PRO A 217 -14.49 0.68 -2.25
N THR A 218 -15.76 1.04 -2.42
CA THR A 218 -16.67 0.39 -3.36
C THR A 218 -16.20 0.60 -4.79
N LEU A 219 -15.65 1.79 -5.08
CA LEU A 219 -15.14 2.17 -6.40
C LEU A 219 -13.92 3.09 -6.24
N GLY A 220 -12.82 2.78 -6.93
CA GLY A 220 -11.71 3.68 -7.16
C GLY A 220 -11.78 4.32 -8.55
N LEU A 221 -11.81 5.64 -8.64
CA LEU A 221 -11.82 6.41 -9.89
C LEU A 221 -10.42 6.96 -10.17
N ILE A 222 -9.65 6.25 -10.99
CA ILE A 222 -8.29 6.62 -11.34
C ILE A 222 -8.32 7.56 -12.54
N ASP A 223 -8.29 8.86 -12.26
CA ASP A 223 -8.29 9.91 -13.27
C ASP A 223 -6.89 10.52 -13.42
N PRO A 224 -6.17 10.22 -14.51
CA PRO A 224 -4.80 10.69 -14.69
C PRO A 224 -4.67 12.22 -14.74
N LEU A 225 -5.75 12.96 -15.03
CA LEU A 225 -5.72 14.42 -15.12
C LEU A 225 -5.44 15.08 -13.76
N HIS A 226 -5.82 14.44 -12.65
CA HIS A 226 -5.57 15.00 -11.32
C HIS A 226 -4.10 15.06 -10.97
N THR A 227 -3.31 14.14 -11.53
CA THR A 227 -1.89 14.05 -11.24
C THR A 227 -1.09 15.18 -11.86
N LEU A 228 -1.62 15.93 -12.83
CA LEU A 228 -0.96 17.08 -13.46
C LEU A 228 -0.75 18.24 -12.47
N TYR A 229 -1.59 18.33 -11.44
CA TYR A 229 -1.51 19.37 -10.40
C TYR A 229 -0.54 19.03 -9.27
N LEU A 230 0.08 17.85 -9.29
CA LEU A 230 1.03 17.45 -8.25
C LEU A 230 2.36 18.20 -8.40
N PRO A 231 2.89 18.80 -7.33
CA PRO A 231 4.25 19.35 -7.30
C PRO A 231 5.31 18.28 -7.54
N GLU A 232 6.44 18.66 -8.13
CA GLU A 232 7.60 17.80 -8.42
C GLU A 232 7.95 16.86 -7.26
N ARG A 233 8.10 17.45 -6.06
CA ARG A 233 8.46 16.70 -4.85
C ARG A 233 7.40 15.66 -4.49
N VAL A 234 6.12 15.96 -4.62
CA VAL A 234 5.07 15.01 -4.24
C VAL A 234 5.13 13.78 -5.14
N ILE A 235 5.35 13.96 -6.44
CA ILE A 235 5.46 12.86 -7.42
C ILE A 235 6.70 12.01 -7.16
N ALA A 236 7.84 12.67 -6.90
CA ALA A 236 9.08 11.96 -6.64
C ALA A 236 8.94 11.02 -5.45
N ASN A 237 8.33 11.53 -4.38
CA ASN A 237 8.16 10.73 -3.18
C ASN A 237 7.02 9.71 -3.27
N SER A 238 5.89 10.08 -3.86
CA SER A 238 4.77 9.14 -4.05
C SER A 238 5.16 8.03 -5.02
N GLY A 239 5.91 8.35 -6.08
CA GLY A 239 6.44 7.34 -7.00
C GLY A 239 7.47 6.41 -6.36
N PHE A 240 8.24 6.88 -5.38
CA PHE A 240 9.10 6.03 -4.57
C PHE A 240 8.29 5.14 -3.62
N ASP A 241 7.16 5.61 -3.12
CA ASP A 241 6.19 4.78 -2.37
C ASP A 241 5.71 3.59 -3.22
N VAL A 242 5.37 3.84 -4.50
CA VAL A 242 5.01 2.76 -5.46
C VAL A 242 6.14 1.74 -5.61
N LEU A 243 7.39 2.22 -5.73
CA LEU A 243 8.57 1.35 -5.84
C LEU A 243 8.71 0.45 -4.60
N CYS A 244 8.65 1.04 -3.41
CA CYS A 244 8.73 0.31 -2.15
C CYS A 244 7.61 -0.72 -2.04
N HIS A 245 6.36 -0.31 -2.22
CA HIS A 245 5.21 -1.21 -2.13
C HIS A 245 5.34 -2.40 -3.09
N ALA A 246 5.75 -2.16 -4.34
CA ALA A 246 5.89 -3.23 -5.32
C ALA A 246 7.08 -4.16 -5.01
N LEU A 247 8.24 -3.62 -4.59
CA LEU A 247 9.39 -4.44 -4.19
C LEU A 247 9.09 -5.28 -2.95
N GLU A 248 8.51 -4.67 -1.93
CA GLU A 248 8.24 -5.33 -0.66
C GLU A 248 7.17 -6.40 -0.81
N SER A 249 6.10 -6.13 -1.55
CA SER A 249 5.07 -7.15 -1.79
C SER A 249 5.59 -8.34 -2.57
N TYR A 250 6.44 -8.11 -3.58
CA TYR A 250 7.05 -9.18 -4.37
C TYR A 250 8.03 -10.05 -3.56
N THR A 251 8.71 -9.44 -2.59
CA THR A 251 9.72 -10.09 -1.74
C THR A 251 9.17 -10.50 -0.37
N ALA A 252 7.88 -10.31 -0.12
CA ALA A 252 7.24 -10.72 1.12
C ALA A 252 7.35 -12.23 1.32
N LEU A 253 7.27 -12.68 2.58
CA LEU A 253 7.20 -14.09 2.93
C LEU A 253 6.13 -14.78 2.05
N PRO A 254 6.45 -15.88 1.35
CA PRO A 254 5.45 -16.56 0.52
C PRO A 254 4.23 -16.98 1.32
N TYR A 255 3.03 -16.84 0.74
CA TYR A 255 1.78 -17.09 1.44
C TYR A 255 1.74 -18.48 2.10
N HIS A 256 2.28 -19.49 1.42
CA HIS A 256 2.30 -20.87 1.88
C HIS A 256 3.33 -21.17 3.00
N MET A 257 4.16 -20.18 3.34
CA MET A 257 5.10 -20.21 4.46
C MET A 257 4.59 -19.41 5.67
N ARG A 258 3.48 -18.68 5.53
CA ARG A 258 2.87 -17.92 6.61
C ARG A 258 2.30 -18.88 7.66
N SER A 259 2.57 -18.62 8.93
CA SER A 259 2.03 -19.38 10.05
C SER A 259 1.50 -18.44 11.14
N PRO A 260 0.43 -18.82 11.88
CA PRO A 260 -0.38 -20.02 11.70
C PRO A 260 -1.36 -19.91 10.52
N CYS A 261 -1.71 -21.07 9.96
CA CYS A 261 -2.88 -21.23 9.11
C CYS A 261 -4.13 -20.76 9.87
N PRO A 262 -5.01 -19.94 9.25
CA PRO A 262 -6.19 -19.44 9.94
C PRO A 262 -7.16 -20.60 10.19
N ALA A 263 -7.74 -20.66 11.38
CA ALA A 263 -8.70 -21.71 11.74
C ALA A 263 -10.00 -21.66 10.91
N ASN A 264 -10.33 -20.49 10.35
CA ASN A 264 -11.46 -20.28 9.46
C ASN A 264 -11.04 -19.34 8.32
N PRO A 265 -11.43 -19.60 7.04
CA PRO A 265 -11.12 -18.70 5.92
C PRO A 265 -11.43 -17.22 6.16
N VAL A 266 -12.52 -16.89 6.87
CA VAL A 266 -12.90 -15.50 7.15
C VAL A 266 -11.89 -14.78 8.05
N THR A 267 -11.11 -15.53 8.85
CA THR A 267 -10.08 -15.00 9.75
C THR A 267 -8.71 -14.87 9.08
N ARG A 268 -8.60 -15.18 7.78
CA ARG A 268 -7.37 -14.97 7.03
C ARG A 268 -7.05 -13.48 6.99
N PRO A 269 -5.83 -13.05 7.33
CA PRO A 269 -5.47 -11.64 7.35
C PRO A 269 -5.62 -11.01 5.96
N ALA A 270 -5.75 -9.68 5.92
CA ALA A 270 -5.74 -8.94 4.67
C ALA A 270 -4.40 -9.11 3.93
N TYR A 271 -3.29 -9.04 4.67
CA TYR A 271 -1.94 -9.28 4.18
C TYR A 271 -1.53 -10.72 4.40
N GLN A 272 -1.25 -11.42 3.31
CA GLN A 272 -1.17 -12.88 3.27
C GLN A 272 0.20 -13.40 2.85
N GLY A 273 1.14 -12.51 2.53
CA GLY A 273 2.42 -12.89 1.94
C GLY A 273 2.41 -12.84 0.41
N SER A 274 3.61 -12.89 -0.18
CA SER A 274 3.75 -12.89 -1.65
C SER A 274 2.99 -14.09 -2.24
N ASN A 275 2.34 -13.85 -3.37
CA ASN A 275 1.48 -14.84 -4.01
C ASN A 275 1.46 -14.64 -5.54
N PRO A 276 1.20 -15.70 -6.32
CA PRO A 276 1.32 -15.65 -7.78
C PRO A 276 0.48 -14.56 -8.46
N ILE A 277 -0.68 -14.19 -7.89
CA ILE A 277 -1.54 -13.14 -8.47
C ILE A 277 -0.98 -11.75 -8.14
N SER A 278 -0.62 -11.50 -6.88
CA SER A 278 -0.06 -10.22 -6.46
C SER A 278 1.29 -9.92 -7.14
N ASP A 279 2.08 -10.95 -7.39
CA ASP A 279 3.38 -10.84 -8.05
C ASP A 279 3.28 -10.27 -9.49
N ILE A 280 2.21 -10.60 -10.22
CA ILE A 280 1.96 -10.04 -11.56
C ILE A 280 1.84 -8.52 -11.48
N TRP A 281 1.03 -8.04 -10.54
CA TRP A 281 0.80 -6.61 -10.34
C TRP A 281 2.04 -5.88 -9.83
N ALA A 282 2.74 -6.47 -8.86
CA ALA A 282 3.98 -5.91 -8.32
C ALA A 282 5.05 -5.78 -9.41
N VAL A 283 5.33 -6.84 -10.17
CA VAL A 283 6.32 -6.81 -11.25
C VAL A 283 5.92 -5.83 -12.36
N HIS A 284 4.63 -5.73 -12.67
CA HIS A 284 4.15 -4.78 -13.66
C HIS A 284 4.32 -3.32 -13.19
N ALA A 285 3.97 -3.02 -11.94
CA ALA A 285 4.20 -1.71 -11.33
C ALA A 285 5.69 -1.33 -11.35
N LEU A 286 6.59 -2.26 -11.02
CA LEU A 286 8.05 -2.03 -11.07
C LEU A 286 8.54 -1.65 -12.47
N ARG A 287 8.04 -2.32 -13.52
CA ARG A 287 8.38 -2.00 -14.92
C ARG A 287 7.92 -0.59 -15.30
N ILE A 288 6.72 -0.20 -14.86
CA ILE A 288 6.19 1.14 -15.12
C ILE A 288 7.02 2.19 -14.38
N VAL A 289 7.32 1.98 -13.09
CA VAL A 289 8.15 2.87 -12.29
C VAL A 289 9.52 3.09 -12.94
N ALA A 290 10.19 2.00 -13.34
CA ALA A 290 11.49 2.08 -14.00
C ALA A 290 11.45 2.93 -15.28
N LYS A 291 10.38 2.80 -16.07
CA LYS A 291 10.23 3.51 -17.35
C LYS A 291 9.79 4.97 -17.18
N TYR A 292 8.88 5.26 -16.26
CA TYR A 292 8.15 6.54 -16.27
C TYR A 292 8.39 7.44 -15.07
N LEU A 293 8.89 6.95 -13.92
CA LEU A 293 9.02 7.79 -12.72
C LEU A 293 9.90 9.03 -12.97
N LYS A 294 11.09 8.83 -13.58
CA LYS A 294 12.00 9.95 -13.90
C LYS A 294 11.35 10.98 -14.83
N ARG A 295 10.56 10.51 -15.81
CA ARG A 295 9.84 11.39 -16.75
C ARG A 295 8.74 12.17 -16.03
N ALA A 296 7.93 11.50 -15.22
CA ALA A 296 6.82 12.11 -14.48
C ALA A 296 7.30 13.17 -13.47
N VAL A 297 8.50 12.99 -12.89
CA VAL A 297 9.11 13.99 -12.00
C VAL A 297 9.67 15.18 -12.79
N ARG A 298 10.42 14.92 -13.87
CA ARG A 298 11.15 15.96 -14.61
C ARG A 298 10.27 16.83 -15.50
N ASN A 299 9.19 16.27 -16.03
CA ASN A 299 8.28 16.97 -16.92
C ASN A 299 6.86 16.93 -16.34
N PRO A 300 6.36 18.05 -15.79
CA PRO A 300 5.05 18.06 -15.17
C PRO A 300 3.91 17.83 -16.16
N ASP A 301 4.12 18.16 -17.44
CA ASP A 301 3.13 18.06 -18.52
C ASP A 301 3.19 16.73 -19.30
N ASP A 302 4.08 15.80 -18.92
CA ASP A 302 4.18 14.47 -19.54
C ASP A 302 2.99 13.60 -19.14
N LEU A 303 1.85 13.82 -19.81
CA LEU A 303 0.59 13.13 -19.52
C LEU A 303 0.74 11.60 -19.62
N GLU A 304 1.57 11.08 -20.53
CA GLU A 304 1.83 9.65 -20.63
C GLU A 304 2.51 9.13 -19.36
N ALA A 305 3.61 9.76 -18.93
CA ALA A 305 4.34 9.34 -17.74
C ALA A 305 3.49 9.49 -16.47
N ARG A 306 2.75 10.59 -16.36
CA ARG A 306 1.80 10.88 -15.28
C ARG A 306 0.70 9.83 -15.19
N SER A 307 0.08 9.51 -16.32
CA SER A 307 -0.96 8.49 -16.43
C SER A 307 -0.46 7.11 -16.03
N ASN A 308 0.72 6.73 -16.54
CA ASN A 308 1.32 5.44 -16.24
C ASN A 308 1.70 5.33 -14.77
N MET A 309 2.30 6.37 -14.16
CA MET A 309 2.60 6.37 -12.73
C MET A 309 1.33 6.29 -11.86
N HIS A 310 0.23 6.90 -12.29
CA HIS A 310 -1.04 6.80 -11.57
C HIS A 310 -1.60 5.37 -11.60
N LEU A 311 -1.54 4.70 -12.74
CA LEU A 311 -1.86 3.27 -12.85
C LEU A 311 -0.89 2.40 -12.04
N ALA A 312 0.41 2.72 -12.04
CA ALA A 312 1.40 1.98 -11.26
C ALA A 312 1.07 1.98 -9.76
N SER A 313 0.59 3.11 -9.23
CA SER A 313 0.11 3.23 -7.85
C SER A 313 -1.03 2.24 -7.56
N ALA A 314 -2.03 2.17 -8.45
CA ALA A 314 -3.14 1.24 -8.28
C ALA A 314 -2.71 -0.23 -8.44
N PHE A 315 -1.82 -0.54 -9.40
CA PHE A 315 -1.27 -1.89 -9.55
C PHE A 315 -0.47 -2.32 -8.32
N ALA A 316 0.38 -1.44 -7.80
CA ALA A 316 1.07 -1.70 -6.55
C ALA A 316 0.05 -1.92 -5.43
N GLY A 317 -0.97 -1.06 -5.30
CA GLY A 317 -2.09 -1.19 -4.36
C GLY A 317 -2.80 -2.54 -4.42
N ILE A 318 -3.10 -3.04 -5.62
CA ILE A 318 -3.72 -4.35 -5.83
C ILE A 318 -2.80 -5.48 -5.35
N GLY A 319 -1.50 -5.39 -5.66
CA GLY A 319 -0.49 -6.37 -5.23
C GLY A 319 -0.27 -6.36 -3.72
N PHE A 320 0.25 -5.25 -3.19
CA PHE A 320 0.60 -5.13 -1.77
C PHE A 320 -0.63 -5.16 -0.86
N GLY A 321 -1.79 -4.71 -1.35
CA GLY A 321 -3.07 -4.78 -0.63
C GLY A 321 -3.45 -6.19 -0.19
N ASN A 322 -2.90 -7.22 -0.83
CA ASN A 322 -3.14 -8.63 -0.54
C ASN A 322 -1.87 -9.36 -0.07
N ALA A 323 -0.69 -9.03 -0.62
CA ALA A 323 0.57 -9.62 -0.20
C ALA A 323 1.11 -9.07 1.11
N GLY A 324 0.84 -7.80 1.41
CA GLY A 324 1.50 -7.04 2.46
C GLY A 324 2.85 -6.48 2.05
N VAL A 325 3.51 -5.86 3.02
CA VAL A 325 4.81 -5.18 2.91
C VAL A 325 5.63 -5.49 4.17
N HIS A 326 6.95 -5.27 4.13
CA HIS A 326 7.85 -5.64 5.23
C HIS A 326 8.94 -4.58 5.47
N LEU A 327 10.19 -4.80 5.07
CA LEU A 327 11.43 -4.17 5.53
C LEU A 327 11.46 -2.62 5.50
N CYS A 328 11.21 -2.00 4.35
CA CYS A 328 11.20 -0.54 4.20
C CYS A 328 10.02 0.08 4.94
N LEU A 329 8.78 -0.39 4.75
CA LEU A 329 7.63 0.21 5.43
C LEU A 329 7.64 -0.03 6.94
N THR A 330 8.16 -1.17 7.41
CA THR A 330 8.30 -1.45 8.85
C THR A 330 9.26 -0.45 9.49
N ALA A 331 10.42 -0.16 8.89
CA ALA A 331 11.32 0.88 9.40
C ALA A 331 10.65 2.27 9.52
N PHE A 332 9.64 2.57 8.67
CA PHE A 332 8.84 3.78 8.75
C PHE A 332 7.69 3.72 9.76
N LEU A 333 7.08 2.55 10.01
CA LEU A 333 6.04 2.39 11.03
C LEU A 333 6.56 2.65 12.46
N TRP A 334 7.86 2.43 12.66
CA TRP A 334 8.55 2.63 13.94
C TRP A 334 9.26 3.98 14.08
N TYR A 335 9.28 4.82 13.03
CA TYR A 335 10.00 6.09 13.05
C TYR A 335 9.06 7.30 12.91
N SER A 336 8.63 7.86 14.05
CA SER A 336 8.08 9.22 14.11
C SER A 336 9.24 10.22 14.27
N PRO A 337 9.42 11.21 13.36
CA PRO A 337 10.42 12.24 13.56
C PRO A 337 10.12 13.09 14.81
N PRO A 338 11.14 13.64 15.50
CA PRO A 338 10.94 14.42 16.72
C PRO A 338 10.10 15.69 16.46
N PRO A 339 9.34 16.18 17.47
CA PRO A 339 8.34 17.25 17.31
C PRO A 339 8.90 18.63 16.87
N GLN A 340 10.22 18.81 16.89
CA GLN A 340 10.89 20.02 16.39
C GLN A 340 11.20 19.97 14.88
N CYS A 341 10.88 18.85 14.22
CA CYS A 341 11.15 18.61 12.81
C CYS A 341 9.86 18.75 12.01
N SER A 342 9.63 19.92 11.38
CA SER A 342 8.45 20.20 10.54
C SER A 342 8.48 19.48 9.17
N LEU A 343 9.15 18.33 9.09
CA LEU A 343 9.45 17.65 7.84
C LEU A 343 8.44 16.52 7.58
N SER A 344 7.68 16.62 6.50
CA SER A 344 6.78 15.57 6.01
C SER A 344 7.51 14.23 5.79
N ARG A 345 6.80 13.08 5.89
CA ARG A 345 7.24 11.69 5.59
C ARG A 345 8.29 11.56 4.48
N HIS A 346 8.12 12.37 3.44
CA HIS A 346 8.96 12.56 2.27
C HIS A 346 10.42 13.04 2.49
N ARG A 347 10.73 13.76 3.57
CA ARG A 347 12.10 14.24 3.85
C ARG A 347 12.92 13.25 4.69
N CYS A 348 12.28 12.39 5.50
CA CYS A 348 12.97 11.26 6.14
C CYS A 348 13.34 10.17 5.13
N LEU A 349 12.50 9.99 4.10
CA LEU A 349 12.86 9.28 2.86
C LEU A 349 14.17 9.85 2.30
N LEU A 350 14.29 11.18 2.19
CA LEU A 350 15.49 11.82 1.61
C LEU A 350 16.76 11.74 2.48
N SER A 351 16.67 11.82 3.80
CA SER A 351 17.86 11.63 4.67
C SER A 351 18.36 10.19 4.66
N ALA A 352 17.46 9.21 4.50
CA ALA A 352 17.87 7.86 4.10
C ALA A 352 18.40 7.84 2.65
N THR A 353 17.83 8.64 1.73
CA THR A 353 18.21 8.62 0.31
C THR A 353 19.60 9.12 -0.03
N TRP A 354 20.27 9.94 0.78
CA TRP A 354 21.67 10.29 0.46
C TRP A 354 22.57 9.04 0.46
N ARG A 355 22.21 8.00 1.23
CA ARG A 355 22.80 6.66 1.13
C ARG A 355 22.22 5.80 -0.02
N TRP A 356 21.01 6.08 -0.49
CA TRP A 356 20.35 5.36 -1.60
C TRP A 356 20.51 5.98 -3.00
N GLN A 357 21.08 7.18 -3.15
CA GLN A 357 21.40 7.77 -4.46
C GLN A 357 22.40 6.88 -5.24
N LYS A 358 23.26 6.13 -4.52
CA LYS A 358 24.12 5.06 -5.05
C LYS A 358 23.34 3.81 -5.51
N TYR A 359 22.17 3.54 -4.93
CA TYR A 359 21.28 2.44 -5.32
C TYR A 359 20.39 2.81 -6.50
N TRP A 360 20.03 4.09 -6.63
CA TRP A 360 19.25 4.67 -7.74
C TRP A 360 19.93 4.53 -9.11
N GLU A 361 21.26 4.53 -9.15
CA GLU A 361 22.04 4.28 -10.38
C GLU A 361 22.02 2.80 -10.80
N ASN A 362 21.65 1.89 -9.88
CA ASN A 362 21.70 0.43 -10.06
C ASN A 362 20.31 -0.24 -10.10
N LEU A 363 19.23 0.52 -10.27
CA LEU A 363 17.85 -0.01 -10.26
C LEU A 363 17.63 -1.11 -11.32
N GLU A 364 18.24 -0.98 -12.50
CA GLU A 364 18.23 -1.99 -13.58
C GLU A 364 18.93 -3.29 -13.13
N LEU A 365 20.07 -3.18 -12.44
CA LEU A 365 20.82 -4.33 -11.89
C LEU A 365 20.06 -5.01 -10.75
N TRP A 366 19.37 -4.24 -9.91
CA TRP A 366 18.47 -4.77 -8.89
C TRP A 366 17.29 -5.55 -9.50
N MET A 367 16.68 -4.99 -10.55
CA MET A 367 15.59 -5.67 -11.28
C MET A 367 16.06 -6.95 -11.98
N ALA A 368 17.30 -7.01 -12.44
CA ALA A 368 17.92 -8.21 -12.99
C ALA A 368 18.20 -9.27 -11.89
N ALA A 369 18.75 -8.87 -10.75
CA ALA A 369 19.01 -9.76 -9.62
C ALA A 369 17.72 -10.34 -9.01
N ILE A 370 16.65 -9.54 -8.92
CA ILE A 370 15.33 -9.99 -8.45
C ILE A 370 14.71 -11.04 -9.40
N ARG A 371 14.94 -10.93 -10.72
CA ARG A 371 14.46 -11.91 -11.70
C ARG A 371 15.16 -13.27 -11.58
N GLU A 372 16.45 -13.29 -11.26
CA GLU A 372 17.23 -14.54 -11.25
C GLU A 372 17.20 -15.28 -9.92
N HIS A 373 16.87 -14.60 -8.81
CA HIS A 373 17.17 -15.09 -7.46
C HIS A 373 16.05 -14.91 -6.43
N LYS A 374 14.78 -15.10 -6.79
CA LYS A 374 13.63 -15.04 -5.85
C LYS A 374 13.82 -15.91 -4.58
N ASN A 375 14.51 -17.05 -4.69
CA ASN A 375 14.74 -17.98 -3.59
C ASN A 375 16.05 -17.76 -2.81
N LEU A 376 16.91 -16.82 -3.23
CA LEU A 376 18.20 -16.53 -2.59
C LEU A 376 18.21 -15.19 -1.84
N ILE A 377 17.17 -14.37 -2.01
CA ILE A 377 16.98 -13.13 -1.25
C ILE A 377 16.46 -13.50 0.14
N ASN A 378 17.37 -13.86 1.04
CA ASN A 378 17.07 -13.98 2.46
C ASN A 378 16.86 -12.56 3.04
N PRO A 379 15.74 -12.27 3.73
CA PRO A 379 15.44 -10.94 4.28
C PRO A 379 16.55 -10.39 5.19
N VAL A 380 17.34 -11.26 5.82
CA VAL A 380 18.48 -10.89 6.68
C VAL A 380 19.73 -10.52 5.85
N SER A 381 19.89 -11.10 4.66
CA SER A 381 21.08 -10.91 3.82
C SER A 381 21.10 -9.58 3.07
N CYS A 382 19.93 -8.98 2.79
CA CYS A 382 19.86 -7.61 2.25
C CYS A 382 20.41 -6.56 3.21
N VAL A 383 20.43 -6.85 4.53
CA VAL A 383 21.00 -5.98 5.56
C VAL A 383 22.46 -6.34 5.83
N ALA A 384 22.81 -7.64 5.82
CA ALA A 384 24.16 -8.09 6.18
C ALA A 384 25.23 -7.81 5.11
N LEU A 385 24.88 -7.75 3.82
CA LEU A 385 25.92 -7.81 2.79
C LEU A 385 26.76 -6.54 2.58
N HIS A 386 26.46 -5.40 3.20
CA HIS A 386 27.33 -4.20 3.10
C HIS A 386 27.41 -3.33 4.37
N LEU A 387 26.97 -3.81 5.54
CA LEU A 387 27.17 -3.13 6.82
C LEU A 387 28.49 -3.47 7.54
N ILE A 388 29.36 -4.30 6.93
CA ILE A 388 30.67 -4.69 7.51
C ILE A 388 31.84 -3.85 6.96
N HIS A 389 31.63 -2.98 5.97
CA HIS A 389 32.70 -2.13 5.43
C HIS A 389 32.22 -0.74 4.97
N ILE A 390 31.45 0.01 5.79
CA ILE A 390 31.37 1.49 5.73
C ILE A 390 31.09 2.05 7.13
#